data_AF-A0A374P6P0-F1
#
_entry.id   AF-A0A374P6P0-F1
#
_cell.length_a   1.000
_cell.length_b   1.000
_cell.length_c   1.000
_cell.angle_alpha   90.00
_cell.angle_beta   90.00
_cell.angle_gamma   90.00
#
_symmetry.space_group_name_H-M   'P 1'
#
loop_
_entity.id
_entity.type
_entity.pdbx_description
1 polymer ?
#
loop_
_entity_poly.entity_id
_entity_poly.type
_entity_poly.pdbx_seq_one_letter_code
_entity_poly.pdbx_strand_id
1 'polypeptide(L)'
;MRHFISFVRVIRFQMDRKKTLMMITDKQGHKRLKRPSPFLGACVAVAVLALLLVIYNFSKPVPMVGSKTITIDVVYKDGSEDSYHVTTEAQYLKEAVDDIPELTIEGTTTEEYGLMMITVNGVRADYTQDGAYWALLLDHEPCNYGISMQPIKDGENYSIVYTPADQ
;
A
#
# COMPACT_ATOMS: atom_id res chain seq x y z
N MET A 1 50.86 60.87 33.31
CA MET A 1 50.21 61.12 32.00
C MET A 1 50.47 59.99 30.97
N ARG A 2 50.55 58.71 31.38
CA ARG A 2 50.71 57.54 30.47
C ARG A 2 49.54 56.56 30.48
N HIS A 3 48.65 56.61 31.49
CA HIS A 3 47.48 55.73 31.57
C HIS A 3 46.28 56.20 30.73
N PHE A 4 46.16 57.50 30.43
CA PHE A 4 45.00 58.05 29.71
C PHE A 4 45.02 57.73 28.20
N ILE A 5 46.22 57.62 27.59
CA ILE A 5 46.39 57.38 26.15
C ILE A 5 45.96 55.95 25.75
N SER A 6 46.12 54.99 26.66
CA SER A 6 45.75 53.59 26.40
C SER A 6 44.23 53.40 26.33
N PHE A 7 43.47 54.15 27.13
CA PHE A 7 42.01 53.99 27.20
C PHE A 7 41.30 54.50 25.94
N VAL A 8 41.77 55.62 25.37
CA VAL A 8 41.21 56.19 24.13
C VAL A 8 41.48 55.29 22.91
N ARG A 9 42.65 54.65 22.84
CA ARG A 9 42.96 53.67 21.78
C ARG A 9 42.09 52.42 21.87
N VAL A 10 41.82 51.92 23.08
CA VAL A 10 40.95 50.76 23.30
C VAL A 10 39.50 51.08 22.92
N ILE A 11 38.97 52.26 23.28
CA ILE A 11 37.60 52.67 22.90
C ILE A 11 37.48 52.81 21.38
N ARG A 12 38.46 53.47 20.72
CA ARG A 12 38.42 53.63 19.26
C ARG A 12 38.52 52.29 18.52
N PHE A 13 39.33 51.35 19.03
CA PHE A 13 39.43 49.99 18.51
C PHE A 13 38.15 49.15 18.73
N GLN A 14 37.51 49.27 19.89
CA GLN A 14 36.24 48.60 20.17
C GLN A 14 35.09 49.17 19.33
N MET A 15 35.10 50.48 19.06
CA MET A 15 34.10 51.12 18.23
C MET A 15 34.24 50.78 16.74
N ASP A 16 35.47 50.69 16.21
CA ASP A 16 35.71 50.19 14.85
C ASP A 16 35.31 48.72 14.72
N ARG A 17 35.67 47.86 15.68
CA ARG A 17 35.24 46.45 15.67
C ARG A 17 33.72 46.32 15.69
N LYS A 18 33.00 47.15 16.45
CA LYS A 18 31.52 47.14 16.43
C LYS A 18 30.96 47.58 15.08
N LYS A 19 31.53 48.59 14.42
CA LYS A 19 31.09 49.02 13.07
C LYS A 19 31.37 47.96 12.01
N THR A 20 32.54 47.32 12.06
CA THR A 20 32.87 46.20 11.17
C THR A 20 31.94 45.01 11.41
N LEU A 21 31.65 44.67 12.67
CA LEU A 21 30.70 43.60 13.00
C LEU A 21 29.28 43.92 12.55
N MET A 22 28.82 45.17 12.70
CA MET A 22 27.50 45.61 12.23
C MET A 22 27.39 45.55 10.70
N MET A 23 28.45 45.88 9.94
CA MET A 23 28.45 45.76 8.49
C MET A 23 28.54 44.30 7.99
N ILE A 24 29.06 43.37 8.80
CA ILE A 24 29.13 41.94 8.45
C ILE A 24 27.76 41.27 8.67
N THR A 25 26.98 41.71 9.66
CA THR A 25 25.66 41.11 9.99
C THR A 25 24.54 41.50 9.01
N ASP A 26 24.68 42.60 8.26
CA ASP A 26 23.67 43.04 7.27
C ASP A 26 23.85 42.40 5.87
N LYS A 27 24.90 41.60 5.66
CA LYS A 27 25.17 40.92 4.37
C LYS A 27 24.60 39.50 4.27
N GLN A 28 23.80 39.06 5.23
CA GLN A 28 23.00 37.84 5.09
C GLN A 28 21.62 38.21 4.56
N GLY A 29 21.60 38.68 3.30
CA GLY A 29 20.37 38.71 2.54
C GLY A 29 19.82 37.29 2.50
N HIS A 30 18.73 37.03 3.22
CA HIS A 30 17.94 35.84 3.01
C HIS A 30 17.68 35.78 1.51
N LYS A 31 18.31 34.81 0.81
CA LYS A 31 17.94 34.50 -0.56
C LYS A 31 16.48 34.11 -0.47
N ARG A 32 15.58 35.03 -0.83
CA ARG A 32 14.16 34.71 -1.00
C ARG A 32 14.14 33.57 -2.01
N LEU A 33 13.82 32.36 -1.54
CA LEU A 33 13.51 31.25 -2.43
C LEU A 33 12.43 31.77 -3.36
N LYS A 34 12.79 31.97 -4.64
CA LYS A 34 11.83 32.37 -5.66
C LYS A 34 10.75 31.31 -5.63
N ARG A 35 9.51 31.71 -5.30
CA ARG A 35 8.36 30.82 -5.36
C ARG A 35 8.36 30.24 -6.78
N PRO A 36 8.48 28.91 -6.95
CA PRO A 36 8.39 28.32 -8.28
C PRO A 36 7.05 28.75 -8.86
N SER A 37 7.05 29.12 -10.15
CA SER A 37 5.81 29.51 -10.81
C SER A 37 4.81 28.36 -10.69
N PRO A 38 3.50 28.66 -10.55
CA PRO A 38 2.48 27.61 -10.45
C PRO A 38 2.54 26.63 -11.64
N PHE A 39 3.03 27.09 -12.79
CA PHE A 39 3.32 26.28 -13.98
C PHE A 39 4.39 25.21 -13.75
N LEU A 40 5.50 25.53 -13.08
CA LEU A 40 6.54 24.54 -12.80
C LEU A 40 6.05 23.46 -11.84
N GLY A 41 5.22 23.86 -10.85
CA GLY A 41 4.52 22.91 -9.98
C GLY A 41 3.59 21.98 -10.74
N ALA A 42 2.80 22.51 -11.68
CA ALA A 42 1.91 21.72 -12.52
C ALA A 42 2.68 20.72 -13.41
N CYS A 43 3.79 21.14 -14.03
CA CYS A 43 4.61 20.24 -14.85
C CYS A 43 5.19 19.07 -14.04
N VAL A 44 5.68 19.33 -12.82
CA VAL A 44 6.19 18.28 -11.94
C VAL A 44 5.07 17.33 -11.53
N ALA A 45 3.88 17.85 -11.19
CA ALA A 45 2.73 17.01 -10.85
C ALA A 45 2.32 16.09 -12.01
N VAL A 46 2.28 16.60 -13.25
CA VAL A 46 1.99 15.78 -14.44
C VAL A 46 3.05 14.70 -14.66
N ALA A 47 4.33 15.03 -14.49
CA ALA A 47 5.41 14.05 -14.62
C ALA A 47 5.32 12.93 -13.57
N VAL A 48 4.96 13.27 -12.33
CA VAL A 48 4.74 12.29 -11.26
C VAL A 48 3.52 11.41 -11.56
N LEU A 49 2.40 11.97 -12.00
CA LEU A 49 1.22 11.19 -12.38
C LEU A 49 1.51 10.24 -13.55
N ALA A 50 2.25 10.71 -14.56
CA ALA A 50 2.67 9.86 -15.68
C ALA A 50 3.56 8.71 -15.21
N LEU A 51 4.52 8.98 -14.31
CA LEU A 51 5.38 7.94 -13.73
C LEU A 51 4.56 6.91 -12.93
N LEU A 52 3.62 7.36 -12.08
CA LEU A 52 2.76 6.46 -11.31
C LEU A 52 1.88 5.59 -12.22
N LEU A 53 1.34 6.16 -13.31
CA LEU A 53 0.55 5.42 -14.29
C LEU A 53 1.39 4.36 -15.02
N VAL A 54 2.64 4.67 -15.35
CA VAL A 54 3.57 3.68 -15.91
C VAL A 54 3.82 2.57 -14.90
N ILE A 55 4.20 2.89 -13.66
CA ILE A 55 4.45 1.90 -12.61
C ILE A 55 3.23 1.00 -12.41
N TYR A 56 2.03 1.58 -12.28
CA TYR A 56 0.78 0.84 -12.13
C TYR A 56 0.52 -0.16 -13.27
N ASN A 57 0.78 0.25 -14.52
CA ASN A 57 0.58 -0.64 -15.66
C ASN A 57 1.53 -1.84 -15.69
N PHE A 58 2.74 -1.69 -15.11
CA PHE A 58 3.71 -2.78 -14.98
C PHE A 58 3.51 -3.62 -13.72
N SER A 59 2.99 -3.03 -12.63
CA SER A 59 2.83 -3.72 -11.34
C SER A 59 1.49 -4.42 -11.17
N LYS A 60 0.48 -4.12 -12.00
CA LYS A 60 -0.80 -4.82 -11.94
C LYS A 60 -0.58 -6.31 -12.21
N PRO A 61 -1.19 -7.21 -11.44
CA PRO A 61 -1.09 -8.63 -11.74
C PRO A 61 -1.79 -8.93 -13.06
N VAL A 62 -1.11 -9.69 -13.92
CA VAL A 62 -1.67 -10.18 -15.18
C VAL A 62 -1.92 -11.68 -15.02
N PRO A 63 -3.14 -12.17 -15.32
CA PRO A 63 -3.41 -13.60 -15.27
C PRO A 63 -2.53 -14.35 -16.27
N MET A 64 -2.04 -15.52 -15.87
CA MET A 64 -1.19 -16.33 -16.75
C MET A 64 -2.05 -17.01 -17.83
N VAL A 65 -1.64 -16.94 -19.10
CA VAL A 65 -2.37 -17.58 -20.21
C VAL A 65 -2.06 -19.08 -20.26
N GLY A 66 -3.07 -19.90 -20.54
CA GLY A 66 -2.94 -21.36 -20.70
C GLY A 66 -3.28 -22.14 -19.43
N SER A 67 -3.19 -23.46 -19.53
CA SER A 67 -3.46 -24.39 -18.43
C SER A 67 -2.57 -24.10 -17.22
N LYS A 68 -3.16 -24.14 -16.04
CA LYS A 68 -2.50 -23.92 -14.74
C LYS A 68 -3.03 -24.91 -13.71
N THR A 69 -2.16 -25.35 -12.82
CA THR A 69 -2.50 -26.15 -11.66
C THR A 69 -2.42 -25.24 -10.44
N ILE A 70 -3.52 -25.11 -9.72
CA ILE A 70 -3.57 -24.38 -8.45
C ILE A 70 -4.10 -25.30 -7.35
N THR A 71 -3.83 -24.93 -6.11
CA THR A 71 -4.41 -25.57 -4.93
C THR A 71 -5.30 -24.56 -4.22
N ILE A 72 -6.45 -25.03 -3.71
CA ILE A 72 -7.41 -24.24 -2.97
C ILE A 72 -7.74 -25.01 -1.70
N ASP A 73 -7.38 -24.45 -0.56
CA ASP A 73 -7.62 -25.03 0.76
C ASP A 73 -8.77 -24.26 1.44
N VAL A 74 -9.74 -24.97 2.01
CA VAL A 74 -10.79 -24.39 2.86
C VAL A 74 -10.51 -24.79 4.30
N VAL A 75 -10.15 -23.82 5.13
CA VAL A 75 -9.84 -24.05 6.55
C VAL A 75 -11.01 -23.60 7.41
N TYR A 76 -11.63 -24.53 8.12
CA TYR A 76 -12.81 -24.27 8.94
C TYR A 76 -12.44 -23.80 10.36
N LYS A 77 -13.47 -23.38 11.12
CA LYS A 77 -13.33 -22.87 12.49
C LYS A 77 -12.63 -23.83 13.45
N ASP A 78 -12.83 -25.14 13.27
CA ASP A 78 -12.22 -26.18 14.10
C ASP A 78 -10.82 -26.60 13.64
N GLY A 79 -10.31 -25.95 12.57
CA GLY A 79 -9.02 -26.26 11.95
C GLY A 79 -9.06 -27.47 11.03
N SER A 80 -10.23 -28.07 10.77
CA SER A 80 -10.36 -29.04 9.68
C SER A 80 -10.16 -28.35 8.32
N GLU A 81 -9.75 -29.14 7.33
CA GLU A 81 -9.34 -28.63 6.03
C GLU A 81 -9.84 -29.54 4.90
N ASP A 82 -10.43 -28.91 3.88
CA ASP A 82 -10.66 -29.53 2.57
C ASP A 82 -9.68 -28.92 1.56
N SER A 83 -8.97 -29.76 0.80
CA SER A 83 -8.00 -29.31 -0.21
C SER A 83 -8.42 -29.76 -1.60
N TYR A 84 -8.45 -28.81 -2.54
CA TYR A 84 -8.85 -29.00 -3.92
C TYR A 84 -7.68 -28.68 -4.85
N HIS A 85 -7.23 -29.68 -5.60
CA HIS A 85 -6.24 -29.50 -6.67
C HIS A 85 -6.94 -29.44 -8.02
N VAL A 86 -6.86 -28.28 -8.68
CA VAL A 86 -7.56 -28.04 -9.94
C VAL A 86 -6.59 -27.65 -11.05
N THR A 87 -6.78 -28.26 -12.22
CA THR A 87 -6.18 -27.82 -13.47
C THR A 87 -7.22 -27.02 -14.24
N THR A 88 -6.94 -25.74 -14.51
CA THR A 88 -7.91 -24.81 -15.11
C THR A 88 -7.24 -23.91 -16.16
N GLU A 89 -8.05 -23.27 -17.00
CA GLU A 89 -7.64 -22.16 -17.87
C GLU A 89 -8.23 -20.81 -17.43
N ALA A 90 -8.94 -20.80 -16.30
CA ALA A 90 -9.55 -19.61 -15.71
C ALA A 90 -8.53 -18.47 -15.52
N GLN A 91 -9.01 -17.23 -15.65
CA GLN A 91 -8.18 -16.05 -15.41
C GLN A 91 -8.23 -15.62 -13.95
N TYR A 92 -9.37 -15.85 -13.29
CA TYR A 92 -9.63 -15.43 -11.92
C TYR A 92 -10.04 -16.60 -11.02
N LEU A 93 -9.78 -16.47 -9.73
CA LEU A 93 -9.98 -17.54 -8.75
C LEU A 93 -11.43 -18.00 -8.66
N LYS A 94 -12.40 -17.07 -8.72
CA LYS A 94 -13.83 -17.43 -8.68
C LYS A 94 -14.26 -18.33 -9.85
N GLU A 95 -13.72 -18.09 -11.05
CA GLU A 95 -14.00 -18.94 -12.21
C GLU A 95 -13.47 -20.36 -11.99
N ALA A 96 -12.24 -20.49 -11.45
CA ALA A 96 -11.67 -21.78 -11.10
C ALA A 96 -12.46 -22.52 -10.01
N VAL A 97 -12.98 -21.78 -9.02
CA VAL A 97 -13.84 -22.34 -7.97
C VAL A 97 -15.18 -22.82 -8.53
N ASP A 98 -15.79 -22.08 -9.45
CA ASP A 98 -17.08 -22.43 -10.04
C ASP A 98 -17.05 -23.74 -10.84
N ASP A 99 -15.86 -24.16 -11.28
CA ASP A 99 -15.62 -25.44 -11.94
C ASP A 99 -15.45 -26.63 -10.97
N ILE A 100 -15.45 -26.39 -9.65
CA ILE A 100 -15.30 -27.42 -8.60
C ILE A 100 -16.66 -27.68 -7.94
N PRO A 101 -17.38 -28.77 -8.31
CA PRO A 101 -18.73 -29.02 -7.82
C PRO A 101 -18.83 -29.20 -6.29
N GLU A 102 -17.75 -29.67 -5.66
CA GLU A 102 -17.67 -29.92 -4.23
C GLU A 102 -17.36 -28.65 -3.41
N LEU A 103 -16.96 -27.56 -4.06
CA LEU A 103 -16.64 -26.28 -3.41
C LEU A 103 -17.74 -25.25 -3.70
N THR A 104 -18.45 -24.84 -2.66
CA THR A 104 -19.54 -23.85 -2.79
C THR A 104 -19.18 -22.58 -2.04
N ILE A 105 -19.29 -21.44 -2.73
CA ILE A 105 -19.05 -20.12 -2.15
C ILE A 105 -20.24 -19.22 -2.46
N GLU A 106 -20.91 -18.78 -1.40
CA GLU A 106 -22.04 -17.87 -1.46
C GLU A 106 -21.73 -16.58 -0.70
N GLY A 107 -22.37 -15.50 -1.14
CA GLY A 107 -22.13 -14.19 -0.57
C GLY A 107 -22.87 -13.08 -1.27
N THR A 108 -22.45 -11.86 -1.00
CA THR A 108 -23.04 -10.65 -1.60
C THR A 108 -22.04 -10.02 -2.55
N THR A 109 -22.45 -9.79 -3.79
CA THR A 109 -21.62 -9.11 -4.79
C THR A 109 -21.90 -7.61 -4.75
N THR A 110 -20.83 -6.81 -4.73
CA THR A 110 -20.89 -5.36 -4.92
C THR A 110 -20.01 -4.96 -6.11
N GLU A 111 -20.37 -3.91 -6.83
CA GLU A 111 -19.57 -3.42 -7.97
C GLU A 111 -18.16 -2.97 -7.53
N GLU A 112 -18.03 -2.45 -6.31
CA GLU A 112 -16.77 -1.88 -5.81
C GLU A 112 -15.80 -2.94 -5.28
N TYR A 113 -16.30 -3.96 -4.57
CA TYR A 113 -15.46 -4.93 -3.85
C TYR A 113 -15.55 -6.36 -4.39
N GLY A 114 -16.43 -6.62 -5.38
CA GLY A 114 -16.71 -7.96 -5.87
C GLY A 114 -17.50 -8.80 -4.87
N LEU A 115 -17.34 -10.12 -4.92
CA LEU A 115 -17.99 -11.05 -4.01
C LEU A 115 -17.37 -10.99 -2.60
N MET A 116 -18.17 -10.57 -1.63
CA MET A 116 -17.89 -10.80 -0.21
C MET A 116 -18.37 -12.20 0.17
N MET A 117 -17.44 -13.08 0.55
CA MET A 117 -17.75 -14.45 0.97
C MET A 117 -18.47 -14.47 2.32
N ILE A 118 -19.62 -15.15 2.39
CA ILE A 118 -20.44 -15.28 3.60
C ILE A 118 -20.57 -16.74 4.00
N THR A 119 -20.82 -17.63 3.04
CA THR A 119 -20.95 -19.07 3.26
C THR A 119 -19.98 -19.81 2.37
N VAL A 120 -19.18 -20.71 2.94
CA VAL A 120 -18.29 -21.61 2.21
C VAL A 120 -18.61 -23.04 2.62
N ASN A 121 -18.90 -23.93 1.67
CA ASN A 121 -19.30 -25.32 1.93
C ASN A 121 -20.44 -25.46 2.94
N GLY A 122 -21.43 -24.56 2.84
CA GLY A 122 -22.57 -24.49 3.76
C GLY A 122 -22.27 -23.89 5.14
N VAL A 123 -21.02 -23.57 5.45
CA VAL A 123 -20.60 -22.95 6.72
C VAL A 123 -20.63 -21.43 6.60
N ARG A 124 -21.52 -20.80 7.39
CA ARG A 124 -21.69 -19.36 7.43
C ARG A 124 -20.75 -18.70 8.43
N ALA A 125 -20.09 -17.62 8.02
CA ALA A 125 -19.45 -16.67 8.93
C ALA A 125 -20.38 -15.48 9.18
N ASP A 126 -20.63 -15.13 10.44
CA ASP A 126 -21.55 -14.05 10.81
C ASP A 126 -20.84 -12.91 11.52
N TYR A 127 -20.41 -11.94 10.73
CA TYR A 127 -19.75 -10.74 11.22
C TYR A 127 -20.60 -9.95 12.23
N THR A 128 -21.92 -10.00 12.14
CA THR A 128 -22.82 -9.25 13.04
C THR A 128 -22.98 -9.91 14.39
N GLN A 129 -22.85 -11.23 14.46
CA GLN A 129 -23.02 -12.01 15.67
C GLN A 129 -21.74 -12.12 16.47
N ASP A 130 -20.64 -12.52 15.83
CA ASP A 130 -19.38 -12.84 16.49
C ASP A 130 -18.16 -12.25 15.77
N GLY A 131 -18.37 -11.39 14.78
CA GLY A 131 -17.30 -10.74 14.01
C GLY A 131 -16.50 -11.71 13.13
N ALA A 132 -16.96 -12.95 12.95
CA ALA A 132 -16.29 -13.91 12.09
C ALA A 132 -16.46 -13.55 10.61
N TYR A 133 -15.44 -13.89 9.82
CA TYR A 133 -15.44 -13.71 8.37
C TYR A 133 -14.58 -14.78 7.69
N TRP A 134 -14.70 -14.90 6.37
CA TRP A 134 -13.84 -15.74 5.54
C TRP A 134 -12.70 -14.90 4.96
N ALA A 135 -11.45 -15.22 5.29
CA ALA A 135 -10.26 -14.60 4.73
C ALA A 135 -9.82 -15.34 3.46
N LEU A 136 -9.36 -14.59 2.46
CA LEU A 136 -8.71 -15.14 1.27
C LEU A 136 -7.20 -14.88 1.34
N LEU A 137 -6.42 -15.95 1.32
CA LEU A 137 -4.96 -15.91 1.42
C LEU A 137 -4.31 -16.53 0.18
N LEU A 138 -3.12 -16.05 -0.17
CA LEU A 138 -2.18 -16.66 -1.11
C LEU A 138 -0.89 -16.94 -0.34
N ASP A 139 -0.48 -18.20 -0.25
CA ASP A 139 0.71 -18.63 0.52
C ASP A 139 0.72 -18.03 1.94
N HIS A 140 -0.42 -18.09 2.64
CA HIS A 140 -0.66 -17.55 3.99
C HIS A 140 -0.72 -16.03 4.13
N GLU A 141 -0.48 -15.26 3.08
CA GLU A 141 -0.59 -13.81 3.10
C GLU A 141 -1.95 -13.35 2.54
N PRO A 142 -2.59 -12.31 3.11
CA PRO A 142 -3.85 -11.80 2.58
C PRO A 142 -3.76 -11.41 1.11
N CYS A 143 -4.72 -11.88 0.32
CA CYS A 143 -4.83 -11.48 -1.08
C CYS A 143 -5.15 -9.98 -1.20
N ASN A 144 -4.54 -9.34 -2.20
CA ASN A 144 -4.80 -7.92 -2.51
C ASN A 144 -6.16 -7.71 -3.19
N TYR A 145 -6.76 -8.76 -3.75
CA TYR A 145 -8.04 -8.72 -4.44
C TYR A 145 -9.01 -9.73 -3.84
N GLY A 146 -10.30 -9.43 -3.92
CA GLY A 146 -11.35 -10.39 -3.59
C GLY A 146 -11.40 -11.54 -4.60
N ILE A 147 -12.03 -12.65 -4.23
CA ILE A 147 -12.06 -13.90 -5.00
C ILE A 147 -12.50 -13.73 -6.47
N SER A 148 -13.43 -12.81 -6.75
CA SER A 148 -13.93 -12.53 -8.11
C SER A 148 -12.92 -11.83 -9.02
N MET A 149 -11.92 -11.16 -8.44
CA MET A 149 -10.94 -10.35 -9.16
C MET A 149 -9.50 -10.78 -8.89
N GLN A 150 -9.30 -11.85 -8.13
CA GLN A 150 -7.99 -12.39 -7.80
C GLN A 150 -7.46 -13.17 -9.01
N PRO A 151 -6.45 -12.66 -9.75
CA PRO A 151 -5.89 -13.36 -10.88
C PRO A 151 -5.05 -14.54 -10.41
N ILE A 152 -5.08 -15.63 -11.17
CA ILE A 152 -4.41 -16.89 -10.81
C ILE A 152 -3.22 -17.20 -11.73
N LYS A 153 -2.19 -17.83 -11.18
CA LYS A 153 -0.98 -18.32 -11.85
C LYS A 153 -0.72 -19.78 -11.50
N ASP A 154 0.09 -20.43 -12.32
CA ASP A 154 0.47 -21.82 -12.10
C ASP A 154 1.28 -22.00 -10.82
N GLY A 155 0.93 -23.03 -10.06
CA GLY A 155 1.59 -23.40 -8.81
C GLY A 155 1.17 -22.56 -7.59
N GLU A 156 0.23 -21.63 -7.70
CA GLU A 156 -0.25 -20.84 -6.57
C GLU A 156 -1.12 -21.69 -5.62
N ASN A 157 -0.97 -21.45 -4.31
CA ASN A 157 -1.82 -22.02 -3.28
C ASN A 157 -2.70 -20.96 -2.60
N TYR A 158 -4.00 -21.13 -2.74
CA TYR A 158 -5.00 -20.25 -2.15
C TYR A 158 -5.62 -20.90 -0.92
N SER A 159 -5.89 -20.10 0.11
CA SER A 159 -6.63 -20.58 1.27
C SER A 159 -7.83 -19.69 1.57
N ILE A 160 -8.97 -20.31 1.84
CA ILE A 160 -10.21 -19.67 2.28
C ILE A 160 -10.40 -20.06 3.74
N VAL A 161 -10.09 -19.13 4.64
CA VAL A 161 -9.92 -19.42 6.07
C VAL A 161 -11.03 -18.80 6.89
N TYR A 162 -11.74 -19.62 7.66
CA TYR A 162 -12.68 -19.12 8.66
C TYR A 162 -11.89 -18.40 9.75
N THR A 163 -12.10 -17.10 9.86
CA THR A 163 -11.42 -16.24 10.83
C THR A 163 -12.43 -15.77 11.87
N PRO A 164 -12.35 -16.21 13.13
CA PRO A 164 -13.15 -15.63 14.22
C PRO A 164 -12.69 -14.19 14.47
N ALA A 165 -13.54 -13.34 15.05
CA ALA A 165 -13.03 -12.07 15.58
C ALA A 165 -12.01 -12.35 16.69
N ASP A 166 -10.84 -11.71 16.61
CA ASP A 166 -9.90 -11.67 17.73
C ASP A 166 -10.65 -11.18 18.98
N GLN A 167 -10.69 -12.01 20.03
CA GLN A 167 -11.20 -11.63 21.36
C GLN A 167 -10.08 -11.15 22.26
#